data_AF-A0A6A3Q9W2-F1
#
_entry.id   AF-A0A6A3Q9W2-F1
#
_cell.length_a   1.000
_cell.length_b   1.000
_cell.length_c   1.000
_cell.angle_alpha   90.00
_cell.angle_beta   90.00
_cell.angle_gamma   90.00
#
_symmetry.space_group_name_H-M   'P 1'
#
loop_
_entity.id
_entity.type
_entity.pdbx_description
1 polymer ?
#
loop_
_entity_poly.entity_id
_entity_poly.type
_entity_poly.pdbx_seq_one_letter_code
_entity_poly.pdbx_strand_id
1 'polypeptide(L)'
;MPNNQGQAQPQGTDQTPPEPAPPGQSAPGTSFEFGGPSPASSAGFAAAQSSGQAPATTDTLAQMLQVMMQMSQQQTAFMGQVMAQTAHIQQLILQTRPRNPHKRGDPPPFKGKDNEDLELFLFSTEQYYADFMSAMHEDSSEFTDMIFGNLGVDAQSWFREFKLSMDSRPIKWQLFKERIRARFRDKDH
;
A
#
# COMPACT_ATOMS: atom_id res chain seq x y z
N MET A 1 17.74 19.67 57.48
CA MET A 1 18.02 18.23 57.65
C MET A 1 17.03 17.45 56.79
N PRO A 2 17.49 16.58 55.88
CA PRO A 2 16.61 15.75 55.05
C PRO A 2 16.25 14.45 55.79
N ASN A 3 14.98 14.04 55.76
CA ASN A 3 14.55 12.76 56.30
C ASN A 3 14.42 11.74 55.17
N ASN A 4 15.28 10.73 55.22
CA ASN A 4 15.41 9.63 54.28
C ASN A 4 15.30 8.33 55.09
N GLN A 5 14.37 7.43 54.74
CA GLN A 5 14.25 6.01 55.15
C GLN A 5 12.88 5.50 54.69
N GLY A 6 12.67 4.37 54.01
CA GLY A 6 13.52 3.30 53.44
C GLY A 6 12.63 2.51 52.45
N GLN A 7 13.09 2.22 51.24
CA GLN A 7 13.71 0.96 50.80
C GLN A 7 12.86 -0.32 50.98
N ALA A 8 12.39 -0.87 49.85
CA ALA A 8 12.48 -2.30 49.52
C ALA A 8 12.24 -2.53 48.01
N GLN A 9 13.34 -2.63 47.26
CA GLN A 9 13.49 -3.50 46.09
C GLN A 9 14.46 -4.61 46.54
N PRO A 10 14.47 -5.84 45.99
CA PRO A 10 14.96 -6.03 44.60
C PRO A 10 14.48 -7.30 43.83
N GLN A 11 14.84 -7.34 42.54
CA GLN A 11 15.17 -8.50 41.67
C GLN A 11 14.07 -9.56 41.39
N GLY A 12 13.88 -10.09 40.18
CA GLY A 12 14.67 -10.14 38.95
C GLY A 12 14.61 -11.57 38.39
N THR A 13 14.21 -11.75 37.11
CA THR A 13 14.52 -12.82 36.13
C THR A 13 13.40 -12.82 35.08
N ASP A 14 13.70 -12.40 33.84
CA ASP A 14 13.99 -13.28 32.70
C ASP A 14 12.73 -13.99 32.18
N GLN A 15 12.21 -13.56 31.02
CA GLN A 15 11.72 -14.46 29.98
C GLN A 15 11.37 -13.74 28.66
N THR A 16 12.13 -14.16 27.65
CA THR A 16 12.10 -13.90 26.20
C THR A 16 10.76 -14.32 25.55
N PRO A 17 10.39 -13.76 24.38
CA PRO A 17 9.07 -13.97 23.75
C PRO A 17 8.91 -15.38 23.14
N PRO A 18 7.71 -16.00 23.12
CA PRO A 18 7.49 -17.18 22.31
C PRO A 18 7.26 -16.81 20.82
N GLU A 19 8.11 -17.40 19.99
CA GLU A 19 8.12 -17.47 18.53
C GLU A 19 6.84 -18.13 17.96
N PRO A 20 6.38 -17.76 16.75
CA PRO A 20 5.26 -18.42 16.08
C PRO A 20 5.63 -19.85 15.63
N ALA A 21 4.73 -20.79 15.90
CA ALA A 21 4.89 -22.21 15.53
C ALA A 21 4.91 -22.45 14.01
N PRO A 22 5.68 -23.43 13.52
CA PRO A 22 5.75 -23.80 12.10
C PRO A 22 4.57 -24.68 11.66
N PRO A 23 4.16 -24.65 10.37
CA PRO A 23 3.23 -25.63 9.83
C PRO A 23 3.94 -26.97 9.61
N GLY A 24 3.68 -27.92 10.51
CA GLY A 24 4.11 -29.31 10.37
C GLY A 24 3.31 -30.04 9.29
N GLN A 25 4.04 -30.73 8.42
CA GLN A 25 3.52 -31.75 7.49
C GLN A 25 2.98 -32.95 8.27
N SER A 26 1.85 -33.51 7.83
CA SER A 26 1.46 -34.91 8.03
C SER A 26 0.38 -35.31 7.01
N ALA A 27 0.78 -36.10 6.01
CA ALA A 27 -0.07 -37.11 5.34
C ALA A 27 0.20 -38.47 6.05
N PRO A 28 -0.44 -39.64 5.76
CA PRO A 28 -1.32 -40.01 4.64
C PRO A 28 -2.52 -40.95 4.99
N GLY A 29 -3.26 -41.39 3.97
CA GLY A 29 -4.26 -42.49 4.01
C GLY A 29 -5.66 -42.04 3.56
N THR A 30 -6.46 -42.74 2.75
CA THR A 30 -6.45 -44.14 2.32
C THR A 30 -7.30 -44.31 1.04
N SER A 31 -6.91 -45.32 0.27
CA SER A 31 -7.44 -46.02 -0.91
C SER A 31 -8.94 -46.11 -1.20
N PHE A 32 -9.25 -46.25 -2.50
CA PHE A 32 -10.16 -47.24 -3.13
C PHE A 32 -9.64 -47.43 -4.58
N GLU A 33 -8.97 -48.52 -4.97
CA GLU A 33 -9.48 -49.82 -5.47
C GLU A 33 -10.73 -49.68 -6.37
N PHE A 34 -10.84 -50.23 -7.59
CA PHE A 34 -10.50 -51.59 -8.04
C PHE A 34 -10.63 -51.67 -9.57
N GLY A 35 -9.89 -52.58 -10.23
CA GLY A 35 -10.26 -53.09 -11.56
C GLY A 35 -9.12 -53.30 -12.56
N GLY A 36 -8.35 -54.39 -12.37
CA GLY A 36 -7.58 -55.02 -13.47
C GLY A 36 -8.49 -55.73 -14.49
N PRO A 37 -7.98 -56.59 -15.42
CA PRO A 37 -6.66 -57.26 -15.41
C PRO A 37 -5.85 -57.16 -16.74
N SER A 38 -4.58 -57.55 -16.66
CA SER A 38 -3.66 -57.84 -17.78
C SER A 38 -3.87 -59.27 -18.37
N PRO A 39 -2.95 -59.85 -19.18
CA PRO A 39 -2.49 -59.53 -20.54
C PRO A 39 -2.69 -60.74 -21.50
N ALA A 40 -2.46 -60.58 -22.82
CA ALA A 40 -2.17 -61.75 -23.68
C ALA A 40 -1.37 -61.37 -24.93
N SER A 41 -0.25 -62.06 -25.11
CA SER A 41 0.58 -62.07 -26.32
C SER A 41 -0.07 -62.90 -27.42
N SER A 42 0.01 -62.46 -28.67
CA SER A 42 -0.10 -63.37 -29.83
C SER A 42 0.69 -62.85 -31.01
N ALA A 43 1.58 -63.70 -31.50
CA ALA A 43 2.41 -63.52 -32.68
C ALA A 43 1.57 -63.28 -33.95
N GLY A 44 2.08 -62.43 -34.83
CA GLY A 44 1.56 -62.21 -36.18
C GLY A 44 2.72 -61.95 -37.13
N PHE A 45 2.80 -62.75 -38.19
CA PHE A 45 3.92 -62.93 -39.10
C PHE A 45 3.89 -61.92 -40.25
N ALA A 46 5.11 -61.53 -40.69
CA ALA A 46 5.53 -61.15 -42.05
C ALA A 46 4.79 -60.05 -42.83
N ALA A 47 5.52 -58.99 -43.21
CA ALA A 47 5.91 -58.76 -44.61
C ALA A 47 6.83 -57.53 -44.72
N ALA A 48 7.78 -57.61 -45.64
CA ALA A 48 8.84 -56.65 -45.87
C ALA A 48 8.37 -55.22 -46.17
N GLN A 49 9.13 -54.25 -45.69
CA GLN A 49 9.46 -53.08 -46.50
C GLN A 49 10.83 -52.54 -46.10
N SER A 50 11.79 -52.79 -46.97
CA SER A 50 13.07 -52.10 -47.06
C SER A 50 12.84 -50.64 -47.43
N SER A 51 13.43 -49.70 -46.68
CA SER A 51 14.20 -48.57 -47.24
C SER A 51 14.70 -47.62 -46.14
N GLY A 52 15.96 -47.18 -46.27
CA GLY A 52 16.43 -45.90 -45.71
C GLY A 52 17.34 -46.00 -44.48
N GLN A 53 18.64 -46.12 -44.73
CA GLN A 53 19.68 -45.97 -43.72
C GLN A 53 20.19 -44.52 -43.70
N ALA A 54 20.25 -43.93 -42.48
CA ALA A 54 20.94 -42.68 -42.05
C ALA A 54 20.34 -41.31 -42.49
N PRO A 55 20.35 -40.25 -41.64
CA PRO A 55 21.46 -39.88 -40.74
C PRO A 55 21.06 -39.51 -39.30
N ALA A 56 21.54 -40.26 -38.31
CA ALA A 56 21.41 -39.93 -36.88
C ALA A 56 22.40 -38.83 -36.40
N THR A 57 23.25 -38.30 -37.28
CA THR A 57 24.23 -37.26 -36.93
C THR A 57 23.71 -35.84 -37.13
N THR A 58 22.70 -35.65 -37.99
CA THR A 58 22.07 -34.35 -38.25
C THR A 58 21.04 -33.99 -37.17
N ASP A 59 20.36 -35.00 -36.61
CA ASP A 59 19.42 -34.84 -35.49
C ASP A 59 20.10 -34.32 -34.23
N THR A 60 21.29 -34.81 -33.87
CA THR A 60 21.99 -34.36 -32.65
C THR A 60 22.44 -32.89 -32.73
N LEU A 61 22.89 -32.45 -33.91
CA LEU A 61 23.25 -31.05 -34.16
C LEU A 61 22.01 -30.14 -34.16
N ALA A 62 20.91 -30.60 -34.76
CA ALA A 62 19.62 -29.91 -34.71
C ALA A 62 19.09 -29.81 -33.28
N GLN A 63 19.26 -30.87 -32.47
CA GLN A 63 18.86 -30.91 -31.07
C GLN A 63 19.67 -29.94 -30.21
N MET A 64 20.99 -29.82 -30.44
CA MET A 64 21.80 -28.82 -29.72
C MET A 64 21.40 -27.39 -30.08
N LEU A 65 21.09 -27.11 -31.35
CA LEU A 65 20.60 -25.80 -31.77
C LEU A 65 19.23 -25.48 -31.14
N GLN A 66 18.37 -26.50 -31.03
CA GLN A 66 17.07 -26.42 -30.35
C GLN A 66 17.24 -26.10 -28.87
N VAL A 67 18.16 -26.78 -28.17
CA VAL A 67 18.46 -26.54 -26.75
C VAL A 67 19.02 -25.14 -26.54
N MET A 68 19.90 -24.66 -27.41
CA MET A 68 20.45 -23.31 -27.32
C MET A 68 19.35 -22.25 -27.54
N MET A 69 18.44 -22.48 -28.50
CA MET A 69 17.31 -21.58 -28.71
C MET A 69 16.32 -21.62 -27.54
N GLN A 70 16.10 -22.79 -26.94
CA GLN A 70 15.26 -22.94 -25.76
C GLN A 70 15.88 -22.24 -24.53
N MET A 71 17.20 -22.32 -24.36
CA MET A 71 17.94 -21.65 -23.29
C MET A 71 17.96 -20.13 -23.48
N SER A 72 18.16 -19.66 -24.73
CA SER A 72 18.05 -18.24 -25.09
C SER A 72 16.64 -17.70 -24.87
N GLN A 73 15.61 -18.47 -25.23
CA GLN A 73 14.23 -18.10 -24.99
C GLN A 73 13.91 -18.06 -23.49
N GLN A 74 14.42 -18.99 -22.69
CA GLN A 74 14.24 -18.98 -21.24
C GLN A 74 14.89 -17.74 -20.60
N GLN A 75 16.10 -17.37 -21.02
CA GLN A 75 16.78 -16.17 -20.54
C GLN A 75 16.01 -14.89 -20.92
N THR A 76 15.50 -14.83 -22.15
CA THR A 76 14.69 -13.71 -22.65
C THR A 76 13.34 -13.63 -21.94
N ALA A 77 12.69 -14.77 -21.68
CA ALA A 77 11.42 -14.84 -20.97
C ALA A 77 11.56 -14.38 -19.51
N PHE A 78 12.63 -14.79 -18.83
CA PHE A 78 12.91 -14.32 -17.47
C PHE A 78 13.14 -12.80 -17.44
N MET A 79 13.96 -12.27 -18.35
CA MET A 79 14.22 -10.83 -18.41
C MET A 79 12.96 -10.03 -18.79
N GLY A 80 12.13 -10.57 -19.70
CA GLY A 80 10.84 -10.00 -20.04
C GLY A 80 9.86 -9.97 -18.86
N GLN A 81 9.85 -11.02 -18.04
CA GLN A 81 9.03 -11.08 -16.83
C GLN A 81 9.50 -10.06 -15.78
N VAL A 82 10.81 -9.95 -15.55
CA VAL A 82 11.38 -8.96 -14.62
C VAL A 82 11.10 -7.55 -15.11
N MET A 83 11.24 -7.27 -16.40
CA MET A 83 10.92 -5.95 -16.97
C MET A 83 9.43 -5.63 -16.84
N ALA A 84 8.54 -6.58 -17.13
CA ALA A 84 7.10 -6.40 -16.97
C ALA A 84 6.71 -6.16 -15.51
N GLN A 85 7.32 -6.88 -14.57
CA GLN A 85 7.12 -6.66 -13.14
C GLN A 85 7.63 -5.28 -12.71
N THR A 86 8.82 -4.90 -13.17
CA THR A 86 9.41 -3.58 -12.85
C THR A 86 8.55 -2.45 -13.42
N ALA A 87 8.04 -2.59 -14.64
CA ALA A 87 7.12 -1.63 -15.25
C ALA A 87 5.80 -1.55 -14.48
N HIS A 88 5.27 -2.69 -14.03
CA HIS A 88 4.07 -2.72 -13.20
C HIS A 88 4.29 -2.04 -11.84
N ILE A 89 5.43 -2.30 -11.18
CA ILE A 89 5.80 -1.64 -9.93
C ILE A 89 5.98 -0.13 -10.15
N GLN A 90 6.65 0.30 -11.23
CA GLN A 90 6.76 1.72 -11.54
C GLN A 90 5.39 2.35 -11.80
N GLN A 91 4.48 1.69 -12.53
CA GLN A 91 3.12 2.19 -12.70
C GLN A 91 2.36 2.27 -11.37
N LEU A 92 2.50 1.26 -10.51
CA LEU A 92 1.91 1.26 -9.18
C LEU A 92 2.44 2.44 -8.38
N ILE A 93 3.78 2.64 -8.35
CA ILE A 93 4.45 3.75 -7.68
C ILE A 93 4.01 5.10 -8.25
N LEU A 94 3.84 5.25 -9.57
CA LEU A 94 3.35 6.49 -10.18
C LEU A 94 1.87 6.75 -9.86
N GLN A 95 1.04 5.71 -9.74
CA GLN A 95 -0.39 5.86 -9.44
C GLN A 95 -0.64 6.09 -7.94
N THR A 96 0.18 5.50 -7.07
CA THR A 96 0.11 5.69 -5.61
C THR A 96 1.04 6.79 -5.11
N ARG A 97 1.75 7.49 -5.99
CA ARG A 97 2.59 8.64 -5.60
C ARG A 97 1.65 9.72 -5.07
N PRO A 98 1.88 10.24 -3.84
CA PRO A 98 1.26 11.49 -3.43
C PRO A 98 1.58 12.54 -4.49
N ARG A 99 0.56 13.15 -5.08
CA ARG A 99 0.71 14.23 -6.05
C ARG A 99 1.49 15.35 -5.35
N ASN A 100 2.76 15.47 -5.67
CA ASN A 100 3.71 16.36 -5.01
C ASN A 100 3.17 17.80 -5.07
N PRO A 101 2.78 18.46 -3.95
CA PRO A 101 2.17 19.80 -4.02
C PRO A 101 3.18 20.93 -4.31
N HIS A 102 4.40 20.60 -4.77
CA HIS A 102 5.60 21.46 -4.83
C HIS A 102 6.10 21.85 -3.43
N LYS A 103 7.15 21.14 -2.96
CA LYS A 103 8.15 21.60 -1.97
C LYS A 103 7.63 22.63 -0.94
N ARG A 104 6.87 22.15 0.07
CA ARG A 104 6.24 22.88 1.19
C ARG A 104 6.64 24.37 1.27
N GLY A 105 5.95 25.21 0.50
CA GLY A 105 5.90 26.65 0.76
C GLY A 105 5.07 26.95 2.01
N ASP A 106 4.78 28.23 2.22
CA ASP A 106 3.82 28.67 3.24
C ASP A 106 2.48 27.93 3.10
N PRO A 107 1.79 27.64 4.23
CA PRO A 107 0.49 27.01 4.20
C PRO A 107 -0.50 27.84 3.36
N PRO A 108 -1.46 27.20 2.67
CA PRO A 108 -2.41 27.90 1.83
C PRO A 108 -3.20 28.93 2.67
N PRO A 109 -3.21 30.22 2.32
CA PRO A 109 -3.97 31.21 3.06
C PRO A 109 -5.42 31.29 2.55
N PHE A 110 -6.35 31.69 3.43
CA PHE A 110 -7.74 32.01 3.06
C PHE A 110 -8.14 33.36 3.63
N LYS A 111 -8.32 34.37 2.76
CA LYS A 111 -8.64 35.73 3.20
C LYS A 111 -10.12 35.93 3.48
N GLY A 112 -10.99 35.06 2.98
CA GLY A 112 -12.44 35.17 3.14
C GLY A 112 -13.09 36.09 2.12
N LYS A 113 -12.46 36.23 0.94
CA LYS A 113 -12.98 37.03 -0.17
C LYS A 113 -13.85 36.17 -1.10
N ASP A 114 -14.80 36.82 -1.77
CA ASP A 114 -15.74 36.15 -2.68
C ASP A 114 -15.08 35.62 -3.97
N ASN A 115 -13.82 36.00 -4.24
CA ASN A 115 -13.03 35.48 -5.35
C ASN A 115 -12.08 34.33 -4.96
N GLU A 116 -12.07 33.92 -3.69
CA GLU A 116 -11.29 32.81 -3.19
C GLU A 116 -12.17 31.58 -3.08
N ASP A 117 -11.72 30.48 -3.69
CA ASP A 117 -12.44 29.21 -3.61
C ASP A 117 -12.19 28.57 -2.24
N LEU A 118 -13.23 28.62 -1.38
CA LEU A 118 -13.21 28.03 -0.05
C LEU A 118 -12.97 26.52 -0.09
N GLU A 119 -13.58 25.81 -1.05
CA GLU A 119 -13.41 24.36 -1.14
C GLU A 119 -12.00 24.00 -1.57
N LEU A 120 -11.40 24.79 -2.48
CA LEU A 120 -10.00 24.63 -2.85
C LEU A 120 -9.06 24.90 -1.67
N PHE A 121 -9.35 25.91 -0.84
CA PHE A 121 -8.58 26.17 0.39
C PHE A 121 -8.68 24.99 1.37
N LEU A 122 -9.89 24.51 1.65
CA LEU A 122 -10.11 23.39 2.54
C LEU A 122 -9.38 22.15 2.03
N PHE A 123 -9.56 21.79 0.76
CA PHE A 123 -8.88 20.67 0.13
C PHE A 123 -7.35 20.82 0.21
N SER A 124 -6.80 21.97 -0.18
CA SER A 124 -5.35 22.22 -0.15
C SER A 124 -4.78 22.18 1.26
N THR A 125 -5.54 22.63 2.26
CA THR A 125 -5.16 22.56 3.68
C THR A 125 -5.09 21.11 4.16
N GLU A 126 -6.10 20.29 3.85
CA GLU A 126 -6.09 18.87 4.21
C GLU A 126 -4.94 18.12 3.53
N GLN A 127 -4.61 18.48 2.28
CA GLN A 127 -3.46 17.92 1.58
C GLN A 127 -2.12 18.39 2.16
N TYR A 128 -2.01 19.66 2.56
CA TYR A 128 -0.78 20.22 3.15
C TYR A 128 -0.46 19.58 4.51
N TYR A 129 -1.49 19.33 5.31
CA TYR A 129 -1.39 18.72 6.64
C TYR A 129 -1.71 17.21 6.63
N ALA A 130 -1.57 16.52 5.49
CA ALA A 130 -1.85 15.09 5.40
C ALA A 130 -1.03 14.26 6.41
N ASP A 131 0.22 14.69 6.70
CA ASP A 131 1.07 14.07 7.73
C ASP A 131 0.50 14.23 9.16
N PHE A 132 -0.37 15.22 9.38
CA PHE A 132 -0.99 15.57 10.67
C PHE A 132 -2.46 15.13 10.75
N MET A 133 -2.91 14.20 9.91
CA MET A 133 -4.29 13.70 9.93
C MET A 133 -4.74 13.22 11.32
N SER A 134 -3.84 12.64 12.12
CA SER A 134 -4.18 12.24 13.49
C SER A 134 -4.67 13.42 14.34
N ALA A 135 -4.00 14.58 14.26
CA ALA A 135 -4.40 15.79 14.98
C ALA A 135 -5.66 16.44 14.41
N MET A 136 -5.94 16.25 13.10
CA MET A 136 -7.18 16.72 12.47
C MET A 136 -8.43 15.98 12.96
N HIS A 137 -8.26 14.70 13.31
CA HIS A 137 -9.33 13.81 13.75
C HIS A 137 -9.43 13.68 15.26
N GLU A 138 -8.51 14.28 16.00
CA GLU A 138 -8.52 14.31 17.45
C GLU A 138 -9.64 15.23 17.96
N ASP A 139 -10.12 14.94 19.17
CA ASP A 139 -11.12 15.73 19.88
C ASP A 139 -10.50 16.99 20.53
N SER A 140 -9.61 17.66 19.80
CA SER A 140 -8.88 18.84 20.24
C SER A 140 -9.11 20.03 19.30
N SER A 141 -8.74 21.23 19.76
CA SER A 141 -8.73 22.44 18.92
C SER A 141 -7.34 22.75 18.36
N GLU A 142 -6.34 21.91 18.63
CA GLU A 142 -4.94 22.21 18.26
C GLU A 142 -4.79 22.39 16.76
N PHE A 143 -5.46 21.56 15.96
CA PHE A 143 -5.44 21.70 14.52
C PHE A 143 -6.12 22.99 14.05
N THR A 144 -7.29 23.34 14.58
CA THR A 144 -8.01 24.55 14.17
C THR A 144 -7.32 25.82 14.63
N ASP A 145 -6.64 25.78 15.78
CA ASP A 145 -5.77 26.86 16.25
C ASP A 145 -4.51 27.02 15.39
N MET A 146 -3.98 25.93 14.81
CA MET A 146 -2.92 26.01 13.80
C MET A 146 -3.41 26.65 12.50
N ILE A 147 -4.60 26.26 12.02
CA ILE A 147 -5.19 26.83 10.79
C ILE A 147 -5.54 28.31 10.96
N PHE A 148 -5.82 28.79 12.18
CA PHE A 148 -6.09 30.21 12.44
C PHE A 148 -5.01 31.15 11.91
N GLY A 149 -3.73 30.73 11.96
CA GLY A 149 -2.61 31.50 11.40
C GLY A 149 -2.66 31.68 9.88
N ASN A 150 -3.38 30.80 9.19
CA ASN A 150 -3.51 30.80 7.73
C ASN A 150 -4.75 31.58 7.26
N LEU A 151 -5.61 31.99 8.19
CA LEU A 151 -6.79 32.78 7.90
C LEU A 151 -6.43 34.26 7.77
N GLY A 152 -7.07 34.96 6.83
CA GLY A 152 -7.02 36.42 6.75
C GLY A 152 -7.89 37.09 7.81
N VAL A 153 -7.76 38.41 7.92
CA VAL A 153 -8.35 39.22 9.00
C VAL A 153 -9.86 39.00 9.18
N ASP A 154 -10.61 38.90 8.08
CA ASP A 154 -12.06 38.69 8.12
C ASP A 154 -12.43 37.30 8.66
N ALA A 155 -11.80 36.25 8.13
CA ALA A 155 -11.98 34.88 8.60
C ALA A 155 -11.48 34.68 10.04
N GLN A 156 -10.39 35.33 10.44
CA GLN A 156 -9.92 35.32 11.83
C GLN A 156 -10.91 35.99 12.79
N SER A 157 -11.51 37.11 12.39
CA SER A 157 -12.50 37.81 13.22
C SER A 157 -13.71 36.94 13.47
N TRP A 158 -14.24 36.32 12.41
CA TRP A 158 -15.31 35.34 12.53
C TRP A 158 -14.92 34.13 13.40
N PHE A 159 -13.72 33.58 13.23
CA PHE A 159 -13.29 32.41 14.00
C PHE A 159 -13.20 32.72 15.50
N ARG A 160 -12.79 33.94 15.89
CA ARG A 160 -12.79 34.37 17.30
C ARG A 160 -14.21 34.39 17.88
N GLU A 161 -15.17 34.95 17.16
CA GLU A 161 -16.58 34.98 17.59
C GLU A 161 -17.16 33.56 17.69
N PHE A 162 -16.85 32.72 16.70
CA PHE A 162 -17.22 31.32 16.71
C PHE A 162 -16.62 30.58 17.92
N LYS A 163 -15.35 30.82 18.25
CA LYS A 163 -14.67 30.21 19.40
C LYS A 163 -15.28 30.65 20.73
N LEU A 164 -15.71 31.91 20.84
CA LEU A 164 -16.46 32.39 22.00
C LEU A 164 -17.80 31.68 22.15
N SER A 165 -18.52 31.40 21.04
CA SER A 165 -19.82 30.71 21.07
C SER A 165 -19.76 29.22 21.50
N MET A 166 -18.56 28.63 21.52
CA MET A 166 -18.39 27.20 21.78
C MET A 166 -18.29 26.85 23.27
N ASP A 167 -18.22 27.84 24.17
CA ASP A 167 -18.16 27.65 25.63
C ASP A 167 -17.09 26.61 26.04
N SER A 168 -15.87 26.78 25.52
CA SER A 168 -14.71 25.90 25.76
C SER A 168 -14.81 24.48 25.18
N ARG A 169 -15.84 24.15 24.39
CA ARG A 169 -15.87 22.89 23.63
C ARG A 169 -14.80 22.88 22.54
N PRO A 170 -14.13 21.74 22.29
CA PRO A 170 -13.11 21.67 21.27
C PRO A 170 -13.72 21.89 19.88
N ILE A 171 -13.07 22.73 19.09
CA ILE A 171 -13.44 22.97 17.70
C ILE A 171 -12.68 21.97 16.84
N LYS A 172 -13.30 20.81 16.63
CA LYS A 172 -12.78 19.78 15.73
C LYS A 172 -12.73 20.30 14.30
N TRP A 173 -11.83 19.75 13.50
CA TRP A 173 -11.67 20.15 12.10
C TRP A 173 -12.97 20.04 11.29
N GLN A 174 -13.74 18.97 11.48
CA GLN A 174 -15.01 18.78 10.76
C GLN A 174 -16.02 19.88 11.08
N LEU A 175 -16.13 20.27 12.35
CA LEU A 175 -17.04 21.34 12.77
C LEU A 175 -16.59 22.70 12.21
N PHE A 176 -15.28 22.96 12.20
CA PHE A 176 -14.74 24.15 11.56
C PHE A 176 -15.13 24.21 10.08
N LYS A 177 -14.93 23.13 9.32
CA LYS A 177 -15.29 23.04 7.90
C LYS A 177 -16.78 23.28 7.64
N GLU A 178 -17.65 22.75 8.49
CA GLU A 178 -19.10 22.98 8.40
C GLU A 178 -19.43 24.46 8.61
N ARG A 179 -18.87 25.07 9.65
CA ARG A 179 -19.20 26.45 10.03
C ARG A 179 -18.58 27.49 9.10
N ILE A 180 -17.38 27.27 8.59
CA ILE A 180 -16.75 28.19 7.62
C ILE A 180 -17.49 28.15 6.27
N ARG A 181 -17.98 26.99 5.85
CA ARG A 181 -18.85 26.87 4.66
C ARG A 181 -20.15 27.64 4.84
N ALA A 182 -20.85 27.45 5.96
CA ALA A 182 -22.07 28.21 6.23
C ALA A 182 -21.85 29.73 6.32
N ARG A 183 -20.62 30.19 6.61
CA ARG A 183 -20.32 31.62 6.70
C ARG A 183 -19.95 32.24 5.35
N PHE A 184 -19.11 31.56 4.57
CA PHE A 184 -18.48 32.14 3.38
C PHE A 184 -19.05 31.62 2.06
N ARG A 185 -19.76 30.47 2.05
CA ARG A 185 -20.34 29.90 0.83
C ARG A 185 -21.63 30.59 0.37
N ASP A 186 -22.38 31.19 1.29
CA ASP A 186 -23.64 31.89 0.97
C ASP A 186 -23.42 33.29 0.35
N LYS A 187 -22.16 33.69 0.11
CA LYS A 187 -21.80 34.97 -0.55
C LYS A 187 -21.62 34.82 -2.07
N ASP A 188 -21.74 33.60 -2.60
CA ASP A 188 -21.63 33.24 -4.03
C ASP A 188 -22.96 33.38 -4.82
N HIS A 189 -23.98 34.05 -4.28
CA HIS A 189 -25.30 34.21 -4.92
C HIS A 189 -25.76 35.66 -4.99
#